data_AF-A0A4Q3DAA6-F1
#
_entry.id   AF-A0A4Q3DAA6-F1
#
_cell.length_a   1.000
_cell.length_b   1.000
_cell.length_c   1.000
_cell.angle_alpha   90.00
_cell.angle_beta   90.00
_cell.angle_gamma   90.00
#
_symmetry.space_group_name_H-M   'P 1'
#
loop_
_entity.id
_entity.type
_entity.pdbx_description
1 polymer ?
#
loop_
_entity_poly.entity_id
_entity_poly.type
_entity_poly.pdbx_seq_one_letter_code
_entity_poly.pdbx_strand_id
1 'polypeptide(L)'
;TGGSIRSVKYKHNFAIVFPVVPAEVAVICLLILRGPQTPGEINTNSGRMYEFESLEEVQSVLEKLSQPETPFIKTLPRRSGQKEIRYAHLLGGETEFEEEETPQEPARKSVSELEARVAKLEEDFASVKEALDKLMKELGV
;
A
#
# COMPACT_ATOMS: atom_id res chain seq x y z
N THR A 1 19.24 1.92 33.96
CA THR A 1 19.21 2.61 35.27
C THR A 1 18.96 4.09 35.02
N GLY A 2 17.90 4.64 35.60
CA GLY A 2 17.50 6.05 35.44
C GLY A 2 16.22 6.35 36.23
N GLY A 3 16.23 7.43 37.00
CA GLY A 3 15.34 7.71 38.15
C GLY A 3 13.83 7.80 37.87
N SER A 4 13.07 7.61 38.96
CA SER A 4 11.61 7.70 39.14
C SER A 4 10.78 7.60 37.85
N ILE A 5 10.45 6.37 37.47
CA ILE A 5 9.62 6.09 36.30
C ILE A 5 8.17 6.48 36.64
N ARG A 6 7.74 7.67 36.18
CA ARG A 6 6.34 8.14 36.34
C ARG A 6 5.30 7.21 35.69
N SER A 7 5.72 6.39 34.73
CA SER A 7 4.85 5.53 33.92
C SER A 7 5.67 4.43 33.24
N VAL A 8 5.13 3.21 33.18
CA VAL A 8 5.76 2.07 32.49
C VAL A 8 5.99 2.42 31.02
N LYS A 9 7.20 2.10 30.52
CA LYS A 9 7.58 2.25 29.11
C LYS A 9 7.86 0.89 28.51
N TYR A 10 7.50 0.70 27.25
CA TYR A 10 7.75 -0.51 26.50
C TYR A 10 8.77 -0.26 25.40
N LYS A 11 9.61 -1.26 25.14
CA LYS A 11 10.50 -1.31 23.98
C LYS A 11 10.33 -2.67 23.31
N HIS A 12 10.42 -2.73 21.99
CA HIS A 12 10.51 -4.03 21.33
C HIS A 12 11.88 -4.65 21.61
N ASN A 13 11.92 -5.97 21.75
CA ASN A 13 13.14 -6.78 21.83
C ASN A 13 13.33 -7.64 20.58
N PHE A 14 12.64 -7.31 19.49
CA PHE A 14 12.58 -8.13 18.28
C PHE A 14 13.98 -8.55 17.77
N ALA A 15 14.88 -7.59 17.57
CA ALA A 15 16.26 -7.85 17.12
C ALA A 15 17.18 -8.48 18.17
N ILE A 16 16.71 -8.64 19.42
CA ILE A 16 17.43 -9.39 20.46
C ILE A 16 16.99 -10.85 20.45
N VAL A 17 15.70 -11.10 20.17
CA VAL A 17 15.11 -12.45 20.17
C VAL A 17 15.37 -13.15 18.84
N PHE A 18 15.31 -12.41 17.73
CA PHE A 18 15.56 -12.91 16.39
C PHE A 18 16.92 -12.42 15.89
N PRO A 19 17.69 -13.25 15.17
CA PRO A 19 19.01 -12.91 14.66
C PRO A 19 18.92 -12.00 13.42
N VAL A 20 18.24 -10.85 13.57
CA VAL A 20 17.99 -9.91 12.46
C VAL A 20 18.79 -8.62 12.59
N VAL A 21 19.26 -8.11 11.46
CA VAL A 21 20.03 -6.86 11.39
C VAL A 21 19.12 -5.64 11.13
N PRO A 22 19.60 -4.38 11.29
CA PRO A 22 18.76 -3.19 11.13
C PRO A 22 18.01 -3.10 9.79
N ALA A 23 18.66 -3.49 8.68
CA ALA A 23 18.04 -3.53 7.35
C ALA A 23 16.82 -4.48 7.31
N GLU A 24 16.98 -5.66 7.89
CA GLU A 24 15.92 -6.68 7.98
C GLU A 24 14.78 -6.23 8.90
N VAL A 25 15.09 -5.58 10.03
CA VAL A 25 14.09 -4.99 10.92
C VAL A 25 13.26 -3.94 10.20
N ALA A 26 13.87 -3.10 9.35
CA ALA A 26 13.15 -2.12 8.56
C ALA A 26 12.16 -2.78 7.59
N VAL A 27 12.60 -3.80 6.84
CA VAL A 27 11.73 -4.57 5.92
C VAL A 27 10.56 -5.21 6.69
N ILE A 28 10.86 -5.94 7.76
CA ILE A 28 9.83 -6.64 8.56
C ILE A 28 8.82 -5.64 9.14
N CYS A 29 9.29 -4.52 9.70
CA CYS A 29 8.42 -3.48 10.23
C CYS A 29 7.49 -2.89 9.16
N LEU A 30 8.02 -2.60 7.97
CA LEU A 30 7.21 -2.10 6.85
C LEU A 30 6.13 -3.10 6.46
N LEU A 31 6.46 -4.39 6.36
CA LEU A 31 5.51 -5.44 6.00
C LEU A 31 4.43 -5.63 7.08
N ILE A 32 4.78 -5.56 8.37
CA ILE A 32 3.80 -5.62 9.47
C ILE A 32 2.84 -4.43 9.43
N LEU A 33 3.36 -3.22 9.19
CA LEU A 33 2.57 -1.98 9.31
C LEU A 33 1.76 -1.63 8.05
N ARG A 34 2.17 -2.11 6.88
CA ARG A 34 1.58 -1.74 5.58
C ARG A 34 1.10 -2.93 4.75
N GLY A 35 1.31 -4.15 5.23
CA GLY A 35 0.98 -5.36 4.47
C GLY A 35 1.95 -5.62 3.31
N PRO A 36 1.52 -6.41 2.31
CA PRO A 36 2.40 -6.87 1.25
C PRO A 36 2.90 -5.75 0.34
N GLN A 37 4.23 -5.69 0.12
CA GLN A 37 4.87 -4.63 -0.67
C GLN A 37 5.86 -5.17 -1.70
N THR A 38 6.13 -4.39 -2.74
CA THR A 38 7.19 -4.65 -3.73
C THR A 38 8.56 -4.14 -3.22
N PRO A 39 9.69 -4.61 -3.79
CA PRO A 39 11.01 -4.08 -3.44
C PRO A 39 11.14 -2.56 -3.62
N GLY A 40 10.51 -1.99 -4.66
CA GLY A 40 10.55 -0.54 -4.92
C GLY A 40 9.79 0.26 -3.87
N GLU A 41 8.63 -0.23 -3.43
CA GLU A 41 7.87 0.36 -2.33
C GLU A 41 8.65 0.31 -1.02
N ILE A 42 9.29 -0.82 -0.71
CA ILE A 42 10.14 -0.98 0.47
C ILE A 42 11.28 0.05 0.46
N ASN A 43 12.00 0.17 -0.66
CA ASN A 43 13.09 1.14 -0.81
C ASN A 43 12.62 2.59 -0.58
N THR A 44 11.47 2.93 -1.15
CA THR A 44 10.89 4.28 -1.03
C THR A 44 10.44 4.59 0.40
N ASN A 45 9.90 3.59 1.11
CA ASN A 45 9.25 3.77 2.41
C ASN A 45 10.21 3.57 3.61
N SER A 46 11.41 3.01 3.41
CA SER A 46 12.31 2.66 4.50
C SER A 46 13.17 3.82 5.00
N GLY A 47 13.32 4.92 4.27
CA GLY A 47 14.40 5.90 4.48
C GLY A 47 14.52 6.54 5.88
N ARG A 48 13.45 6.54 6.68
CA ARG A 48 13.52 7.00 8.10
C ARG A 48 13.96 5.94 9.10
N MET A 49 13.92 4.66 8.70
CA MET A 49 14.29 3.51 9.51
C MET A 49 15.66 2.96 9.11
N TYR A 50 15.88 2.79 7.81
CA TYR A 50 17.11 2.30 7.20
C TYR A 50 17.17 2.78 5.75
N GLU A 51 18.28 3.37 5.36
CA GLU A 51 18.54 3.83 4.01
C GLU A 51 19.29 2.73 3.25
N PHE A 52 18.64 2.16 2.24
CA PHE A 52 19.28 1.17 1.37
C PHE A 52 20.09 1.88 0.29
N GLU A 53 21.28 1.37 0.01
CA GLU A 53 22.19 1.88 -1.02
C GLU A 53 21.64 1.63 -2.43
N SER A 54 20.89 0.53 -2.61
CA SER A 54 20.36 0.14 -3.92
C SER A 54 19.14 -0.76 -3.84
N LEU A 55 18.43 -0.90 -4.96
CA LEU A 55 17.32 -1.85 -5.06
C LEU A 55 17.80 -3.30 -4.97
N GLU A 56 19.04 -3.57 -5.39
CA GLU A 56 19.72 -4.85 -5.26
C GLU A 56 19.96 -5.21 -3.77
N GLU A 57 20.30 -4.24 -2.92
CA GLU A 57 20.42 -4.47 -1.47
C GLU A 57 19.09 -4.91 -0.88
N VAL A 58 17.99 -4.23 -1.24
CA VAL A 58 16.64 -4.59 -0.79
C VAL A 58 16.29 -6.01 -1.22
N GLN A 59 16.58 -6.39 -2.47
CA GLN A 59 16.34 -7.74 -2.97
C GLN A 59 17.16 -8.79 -2.21
N SER A 60 18.43 -8.51 -1.91
CA SER A 60 19.27 -9.41 -1.10
C SER A 60 18.73 -9.61 0.31
N VAL A 61 18.22 -8.55 0.94
CA VAL A 61 17.60 -8.63 2.27
C VAL A 61 16.29 -9.44 2.21
N LEU A 62 15.47 -9.25 1.19
CA LEU A 62 14.25 -10.04 0.97
C LEU A 62 14.56 -11.53 0.74
N GLU A 63 15.60 -11.84 -0.03
CA GLU A 63 16.03 -13.21 -0.26
C GLU A 63 16.49 -13.87 1.05
N LYS A 64 17.31 -13.18 1.85
CA LYS A 64 17.71 -13.67 3.18
C LYS A 64 16.53 -13.93 4.11
N LEU A 65 15.58 -13.00 4.16
CA LEU A 65 14.39 -13.11 5.01
C LEU A 65 13.40 -14.19 4.57
N SER A 66 13.49 -14.65 3.32
CA SER A 66 12.66 -15.72 2.77
C SER A 66 13.33 -17.10 2.80
N GLN A 67 14.52 -17.21 3.41
CA GLN A 67 15.22 -18.48 3.53
C GLN A 67 14.40 -19.53 4.32
N PRO A 68 14.34 -20.79 3.85
CA PRO A 68 13.51 -21.83 4.47
C PRO A 68 13.84 -22.18 5.92
N GLU A 69 15.09 -21.96 6.37
CA GLU A 69 15.50 -22.31 7.74
C GLU A 69 14.84 -21.40 8.78
N THR A 70 14.65 -20.11 8.44
CA THR A 70 14.02 -19.11 9.31
C THR A 70 13.21 -18.12 8.47
N PRO A 71 12.05 -18.53 7.91
CA PRO A 71 11.28 -17.69 7.01
C PRO A 71 10.51 -16.64 7.80
N PHE A 72 10.92 -15.37 7.67
CA PHE A 72 10.18 -14.23 8.21
C PHE A 72 9.15 -13.69 7.23
N ILE A 73 9.37 -13.93 5.94
CA ILE A 73 8.53 -13.44 4.84
C ILE A 73 8.32 -14.53 3.79
N LYS A 74 7.28 -14.38 2.97
CA LYS A 74 7.05 -15.17 1.75
C LYS A 74 6.80 -14.27 0.55
N THR A 75 7.10 -14.78 -0.63
CA THR A 75 6.65 -14.18 -1.90
C THR A 75 5.18 -14.51 -2.12
N LEU A 76 4.45 -13.55 -2.68
CA LEU A 76 3.08 -13.74 -3.13
C LEU A 76 3.03 -13.93 -4.64
N PRO A 77 2.03 -14.68 -5.15
CA PRO A 77 1.82 -14.79 -6.59
C PRO A 77 1.62 -13.40 -7.21
N ARG A 78 2.10 -13.25 -8.44
CA ARG A 78 1.94 -12.02 -9.22
C ARG A 78 0.45 -11.81 -9.50
N ARG A 79 -0.05 -10.59 -9.25
CA ARG A 79 -1.36 -10.18 -9.74
C ARG A 79 -1.35 -10.12 -11.26
N SER A 80 -2.49 -10.42 -11.88
CA SER A 80 -2.68 -10.25 -13.31
C SER A 80 -2.34 -8.81 -13.73
N GLY A 81 -1.47 -8.65 -14.74
CA GLY A 81 -1.02 -7.34 -15.23
C GLY A 81 0.10 -6.66 -14.44
N GLN A 82 0.49 -7.16 -13.25
CA GLN A 82 1.64 -6.63 -12.51
C GLN A 82 2.90 -7.47 -12.74
N LYS A 83 4.00 -6.80 -13.14
CA LYS A 83 5.30 -7.45 -13.33
C LYS A 83 6.08 -7.65 -12.03
N GLU A 84 5.73 -6.94 -10.96
CA GLU A 84 6.51 -6.94 -9.72
C GLU A 84 6.01 -7.98 -8.73
N ILE A 85 6.95 -8.62 -8.04
CA ILE A 85 6.68 -9.60 -6.99
C ILE A 85 6.45 -8.84 -5.68
N ARG A 86 5.45 -9.26 -4.90
CA ARG A 86 5.17 -8.71 -3.57
C ARG A 86 5.57 -9.70 -2.50
N TYR A 87 6.00 -9.16 -1.36
CA TYR A 87 6.43 -9.93 -0.20
C TYR A 87 5.51 -9.66 0.98
N ALA A 88 5.24 -10.68 1.78
CA ALA A 88 4.40 -10.57 2.98
C ALA A 88 5.08 -11.22 4.19
N HIS A 89 4.89 -10.67 5.39
CA HIS A 89 5.45 -11.26 6.61
C HIS A 89 4.69 -12.51 7.06
N LEU A 90 5.36 -13.40 7.80
CA LEU A 90 4.81 -14.66 8.34
C LEU A 90 4.61 -14.63 9.86
N LEU A 91 4.99 -13.52 10.52
CA LEU A 91 4.90 -13.37 11.98
C LEU A 91 3.47 -13.39 12.55
N GLY A 92 2.45 -13.27 11.69
CA GLY A 92 1.04 -13.37 12.06
C GLY A 92 0.42 -14.76 11.79
N GLY A 93 1.24 -15.74 11.38
CA GLY A 93 0.80 -17.02 10.84
C GLY A 93 0.82 -17.05 9.31
N GLU A 94 0.48 -18.20 8.73
CA GLU A 94 0.26 -18.32 7.29
C GLU A 94 -1.04 -17.62 6.92
N THR A 95 -0.95 -16.35 6.53
CA THR A 95 -2.09 -15.68 5.91
C THR A 95 -2.25 -16.26 4.51
N GLU A 96 -3.38 -16.90 4.24
CA GLU A 96 -3.85 -17.07 2.87
C GLU A 96 -4.15 -15.67 2.35
N PHE A 97 -3.17 -15.06 1.68
CA PHE A 97 -3.44 -13.92 0.83
C PHE A 97 -4.16 -14.48 -0.37
N GLU A 98 -5.44 -14.81 -0.18
CA GLU A 98 -6.38 -14.89 -1.29
C GLU A 98 -6.19 -13.61 -2.09
N GLU A 99 -6.31 -13.74 -3.40
CA GLU A 99 -6.35 -12.58 -4.28
C GLU A 99 -7.54 -11.73 -3.83
N GLU A 100 -7.33 -10.84 -2.85
CA GLU A 100 -8.11 -9.64 -2.75
C GLU A 100 -7.76 -8.90 -4.03
N GLU A 101 -8.51 -9.24 -5.08
CA GLU A 101 -8.95 -8.33 -6.12
C GLU A 101 -9.52 -7.12 -5.37
N THR A 102 -8.65 -6.24 -4.87
CA THR A 102 -8.95 -4.82 -4.99
C THR A 102 -9.33 -4.67 -6.44
N PRO A 103 -10.60 -4.38 -6.79
CA PRO A 103 -10.99 -4.27 -8.18
C PRO A 103 -10.13 -3.15 -8.74
N GLN A 104 -9.06 -3.51 -9.46
CA GLN A 104 -8.49 -2.59 -10.40
C GLN A 104 -9.54 -2.53 -11.48
N GLU A 105 -10.45 -1.57 -11.35
CA GLU A 105 -11.27 -1.15 -12.48
C GLU A 105 -10.30 -1.02 -13.65
N PRO A 106 -10.49 -1.80 -14.73
CA PRO A 106 -9.58 -1.73 -15.85
C PRO A 106 -9.60 -0.28 -16.31
N ALA A 107 -8.44 0.39 -16.29
CA ALA A 107 -8.33 1.83 -16.50
C ALA A 107 -9.02 2.33 -17.78
N ARG A 108 -9.25 1.43 -18.76
CA ARG A 108 -10.02 1.72 -19.98
C ARG A 108 -11.54 1.70 -19.78
N LYS A 109 -12.09 0.80 -18.94
CA LYS A 109 -13.53 0.83 -18.61
C LYS A 109 -13.84 2.01 -17.71
N SER A 110 -13.00 2.30 -16.71
CA SER A 110 -13.22 3.46 -15.83
C SER A 110 -13.16 4.79 -16.61
N VAL A 111 -12.23 4.96 -17.55
CA VAL A 111 -12.21 6.15 -18.41
C VAL A 111 -13.47 6.24 -19.28
N SER A 112 -13.89 5.16 -19.95
CA SER A 112 -15.11 5.22 -20.78
C SER A 112 -16.40 5.45 -19.98
N GLU A 113 -16.48 4.88 -18.78
CA GLU A 113 -17.61 5.06 -17.87
C GLU A 113 -17.62 6.49 -17.29
N LEU A 114 -16.45 7.06 -16.98
CA LEU A 114 -16.32 8.47 -16.62
C LEU A 114 -16.74 9.38 -17.78
N GLU A 115 -16.28 9.12 -19.01
CA GLU A 115 -16.66 9.89 -20.20
C GLU A 115 -18.18 9.87 -20.42
N ALA A 116 -18.81 8.69 -20.30
CA ALA A 116 -20.26 8.55 -20.39
C ALA A 116 -21.00 9.32 -19.28
N ARG A 117 -20.49 9.29 -18.04
CA ARG A 117 -21.05 10.06 -16.91
C ARG A 117 -20.89 11.57 -17.11
N VAL A 118 -19.76 12.01 -17.63
CA VAL A 118 -19.50 13.43 -17.94
C VAL A 118 -20.45 13.91 -19.04
N ALA A 119 -20.60 13.17 -20.13
CA ALA A 119 -21.52 13.50 -21.20
C ALA A 119 -22.98 13.64 -20.69
N LYS A 120 -23.41 12.72 -19.82
CA LYS A 120 -24.74 12.80 -19.20
C LYS A 120 -24.88 14.01 -18.29
N LEU A 121 -23.87 14.32 -17.48
CA LEU A 121 -23.88 15.49 -16.60
C LEU A 121 -23.93 16.80 -17.39
N GLU A 122 -23.24 16.88 -18.53
CA GLU A 122 -23.28 18.04 -19.43
C GLU A 122 -24.67 18.24 -20.04
N GLU A 123 -25.36 17.17 -20.43
CA GLU A 123 -26.74 17.20 -20.91
C GLU A 123 -27.72 17.65 -19.80
N ASP A 124 -27.63 17.04 -18.62
CA ASP A 124 -28.44 17.40 -17.46
C ASP A 124 -28.22 18.88 -17.07
N PHE A 125 -26.96 19.35 -17.09
CA PHE A 125 -26.62 20.74 -16.80
C PHE A 125 -27.20 21.71 -17.83
N ALA A 126 -27.14 21.37 -19.13
CA ALA A 126 -27.76 22.16 -20.18
C ALA A 126 -29.27 22.29 -19.96
N SER A 127 -29.95 21.18 -19.65
CA SER A 127 -31.39 21.17 -19.35
C SER A 127 -31.74 22.04 -18.14
N VAL A 128 -30.98 21.93 -17.05
CA VAL A 128 -31.18 22.74 -15.83
C VAL A 128 -30.96 24.23 -16.14
N LYS A 129 -29.95 24.56 -16.94
CA LYS A 129 -29.67 25.94 -17.33
C LYS A 129 -30.81 26.54 -18.15
N GLU A 130 -31.37 25.79 -19.11
CA GLU A 130 -32.53 26.24 -19.89
C GLU A 130 -33.77 26.44 -19.02
N ALA A 131 -34.03 25.53 -18.08
CA ALA A 131 -35.13 25.65 -17.13
C ALA A 131 -34.96 26.89 -16.23
N LEU A 132 -33.74 27.16 -15.78
CA LEU A 132 -33.41 28.33 -14.97
C LEU A 132 -33.58 29.62 -15.79
N ASP A 133 -33.09 29.68 -17.02
CA ASP A 133 -33.23 30.84 -17.90
C ASP A 133 -34.71 31.15 -18.19
N LYS A 134 -35.54 30.11 -18.35
CA LYS A 134 -36.99 30.28 -18.51
C LYS A 134 -37.63 30.83 -17.24
N LEU A 135 -37.27 30.31 -16.08
CA LEU A 135 -37.80 30.76 -14.79
C LEU A 135 -37.39 32.22 -14.49
N MET A 136 -36.14 32.59 -14.78
CA MET A 136 -35.64 33.96 -14.63
C MET A 136 -36.45 34.93 -15.51
N LYS A 137 -36.70 34.57 -16.77
CA LYS A 137 -37.58 35.35 -17.67
C LYS A 137 -39.00 35.50 -17.14
N GLU A 138 -39.58 34.46 -16.55
CA GLU A 138 -40.94 34.52 -15.96
C GLU A 138 -40.98 35.39 -14.69
N LEU A 139 -39.88 35.46 -13.93
CA LEU A 139 -39.75 36.28 -12.72
C LEU A 139 -39.33 37.73 -12.99
N GLY A 140 -39.00 38.07 -14.24
CA GLY A 140 -38.62 39.42 -14.65
C GLY A 140 -37.25 39.88 -14.13
N VAL A 141 -36.37 38.94 -13.80
CA VAL A 141 -34.95 39.17 -13.44
C VAL A 141 -34.05 38.57 -14.51
#